data_AF-D8LRU0-F1
#
_entry.id   AF-D8LRU0-F1
#
_cell.length_a   1.000
_cell.length_b   1.000
_cell.length_c   1.000
_cell.angle_alpha   90.00
_cell.angle_beta   90.00
_cell.angle_gamma   90.00
#
_symmetry.space_group_name_H-M   'P 1'
#
loop_
_entity.id
_entity.type
_entity.pdbx_description
1 polymer ?
#
loop_
_entity_poly.entity_id
_entity_poly.type
_entity_poly.pdbx_seq_one_letter_code
_entity_poly.pdbx_strand_id
1 'polypeptide(L)'
;MDKLKSVFGKKKPLKEILRENKRTITRAVRDIDREKANLEKQEKKLVGEIKKNAKAGQMGAVKVLAKDLVRTRNYVTKFIEFRSHLQGVGLKLETVRSHEAMAGAMKDVTKAMVSLNKQVNVPALQKIMLEFARENERSELTGELIGDTLDDALADDGDAEAEDQIVSQVLDEIGVSFDEGVPEAPTAGVAQGAAGSAEAARQPVAAAEASGGGGGGPQPPAPPGAGGGDAGMSELEARLNNLRRGT
;
A
#
# COMPACT_ATOMS: atom_id res chain seq x y z
N MET A 1 43.10 22.62 -38.35
CA MET A 1 43.39 21.94 -37.07
C MET A 1 42.11 21.89 -36.23
N ASP A 2 41.00 21.41 -36.82
CA ASP A 2 39.65 21.59 -36.25
C ASP A 2 38.93 20.28 -35.94
N LYS A 3 39.52 19.14 -36.31
CA LYS A 3 38.99 17.81 -36.00
C LYS A 3 39.36 17.30 -34.60
N LEU A 4 40.34 17.94 -33.94
CA LEU A 4 40.77 17.57 -32.58
C LEU A 4 40.00 18.30 -31.46
N LYS A 5 39.31 19.40 -31.78
CA LYS A 5 38.40 20.11 -30.84
C LYS A 5 37.02 19.48 -30.73
N SER A 6 36.73 18.43 -31.52
CA SER A 6 35.45 17.71 -31.50
C SER A 6 35.49 16.41 -30.66
N VAL A 7 36.67 16.01 -30.16
CA VAL A 7 36.88 14.77 -29.40
C VAL A 7 36.90 15.02 -27.88
N PHE A 8 37.15 16.25 -27.44
CA PHE A 8 36.81 16.69 -26.08
C PHE A 8 35.32 17.04 -26.05
N GLY A 9 34.49 16.01 -25.80
CA GLY A 9 33.03 16.08 -25.83
C GLY A 9 32.51 17.34 -25.14
N LYS A 10 31.80 18.18 -25.91
CA LYS A 10 31.07 19.33 -25.36
C LYS A 10 30.19 18.79 -24.23
N LYS A 11 30.42 19.27 -23.00
CA LYS A 11 29.53 19.01 -21.87
C LYS A 11 28.11 19.28 -22.35
N LYS A 12 27.22 18.29 -22.20
CA LYS A 12 25.81 18.42 -22.62
C LYS A 12 25.25 19.74 -22.08
N PRO A 13 24.51 20.53 -22.86
CA PRO A 13 23.91 21.76 -22.37
C PRO A 13 22.99 21.45 -21.18
N LEU A 14 22.91 22.36 -20.20
CA LEU A 14 22.15 22.16 -18.96
C LEU A 14 20.70 21.71 -19.27
N LYS A 15 20.02 22.36 -20.20
CA LYS A 15 18.70 21.95 -20.71
C LYS A 15 18.58 20.48 -21.11
N GLU A 16 19.60 19.92 -21.75
CA GLU A 16 19.61 18.51 -22.18
C GLU A 16 19.81 17.57 -20.99
N ILE A 17 20.72 17.92 -20.08
CA ILE A 17 20.95 17.19 -18.81
C ILE A 17 19.67 17.18 -17.97
N LEU A 18 19.00 18.32 -17.82
CA LEU A 18 17.73 18.43 -17.08
C LEU A 18 16.64 17.55 -17.72
N ARG A 19 16.57 17.50 -19.05
CA ARG A 19 15.59 16.66 -19.76
C ARG A 19 15.89 15.16 -19.60
N GLU A 20 17.17 14.78 -19.65
CA GLU A 20 17.62 13.41 -19.44
C GLU A 20 17.35 12.95 -18.01
N ASN A 21 17.76 13.75 -17.01
CA ASN A 21 17.52 13.46 -15.59
C ASN A 21 16.04 13.34 -15.27
N LYS A 22 15.17 14.22 -15.83
CA LYS A 22 13.71 14.11 -15.66
C LYS A 22 13.19 12.77 -16.17
N ARG A 23 13.67 12.30 -17.33
CA ARG A 23 13.29 10.99 -17.89
C ARG A 23 13.77 9.85 -17.00
N THR A 24 15.01 9.93 -16.50
CA THR A 24 15.57 8.92 -15.59
C THR A 24 14.77 8.83 -14.29
N ILE A 25 14.45 9.97 -13.65
CA ILE A 25 13.60 10.02 -12.46
C ILE A 25 12.23 9.42 -12.74
N THR A 26 11.61 9.78 -13.87
CA THR A 26 10.28 9.24 -14.23
C THR A 26 10.32 7.72 -14.48
N ARG A 27 11.42 7.17 -15.00
CA ARG A 27 11.59 5.72 -15.13
C ARG A 27 11.76 5.08 -13.76
N ALA A 28 12.65 5.61 -12.93
CA ALA A 28 12.90 5.11 -11.58
C ALA A 28 11.62 5.09 -10.71
N VAL A 29 10.76 6.12 -10.81
CA VAL A 29 9.44 6.14 -10.15
C VAL A 29 8.56 4.97 -10.60
N ARG A 30 8.53 4.66 -11.90
CA ARG A 30 7.75 3.52 -12.42
C ARG A 30 8.33 2.18 -12.00
N ASP A 31 9.65 2.08 -11.93
CA ASP A 31 10.32 0.85 -11.50
C ASP A 31 10.06 0.60 -10.00
N ILE A 32 10.10 1.66 -9.17
CA ILE A 32 9.67 1.62 -7.76
C ILE A 32 8.21 1.20 -7.63
N ASP A 33 7.30 1.76 -8.42
CA ASP A 33 5.88 1.41 -8.37
C ASP A 33 5.64 -0.08 -8.72
N ARG A 34 6.42 -0.62 -9.67
CA ARG A 34 6.38 -2.05 -10.02
C ARG A 34 6.90 -2.91 -8.88
N GLU A 35 8.01 -2.52 -8.27
CA GLU A 35 8.62 -3.30 -7.19
C GLU A 35 7.74 -3.30 -5.94
N LYS A 36 7.15 -2.15 -5.59
CA LYS A 36 6.10 -2.05 -4.57
C LYS A 36 4.96 -3.02 -4.85
N ALA A 37 4.44 -3.04 -6.08
CA ALA A 37 3.35 -3.94 -6.44
C ALA A 37 3.76 -5.44 -6.39
N ASN A 38 5.04 -5.76 -6.61
CA ASN A 38 5.56 -7.11 -6.44
C ASN A 38 5.63 -7.49 -4.96
N LEU A 39 6.11 -6.60 -4.09
CA LEU A 39 6.15 -6.80 -2.65
C LEU A 39 4.75 -6.95 -2.05
N GLU A 40 3.77 -6.13 -2.46
CA GLU A 40 2.37 -6.27 -2.02
C GLU A 40 1.76 -7.64 -2.42
N LYS A 41 2.17 -8.20 -3.56
CA LYS A 41 1.76 -9.56 -3.96
C LYS A 41 2.45 -10.63 -3.10
N GLN A 42 3.72 -10.43 -2.76
CA GLN A 42 4.45 -11.34 -1.85
C GLN A 42 3.86 -11.30 -0.44
N GLU A 43 3.52 -10.11 0.06
CA GLU A 43 2.84 -9.91 1.34
C GLU A 43 1.54 -10.74 1.39
N LYS A 44 0.69 -10.65 0.36
CA LYS A 44 -0.54 -11.44 0.27
C LYS A 44 -0.29 -12.96 0.28
N LYS A 45 0.80 -13.42 -0.33
CA LYS A 45 1.20 -14.84 -0.31
C LYS A 45 1.65 -15.26 1.09
N LEU A 46 2.51 -14.46 1.72
CA LEU A 46 2.98 -14.69 3.10
C LEU A 46 1.81 -14.77 4.09
N VAL A 47 0.83 -13.87 3.99
CA VAL A 47 -0.38 -13.92 4.83
C VAL A 47 -1.13 -15.25 4.64
N GLY A 48 -1.27 -15.73 3.40
CA GLY A 48 -1.89 -17.02 3.12
C GLY A 48 -1.11 -18.21 3.69
N GLU A 49 0.22 -18.19 3.58
CA GLU A 49 1.11 -19.23 4.11
C GLU A 49 1.13 -19.23 5.65
N ILE A 50 1.17 -18.06 6.29
CA ILE A 50 1.05 -17.92 7.75
C ILE A 50 -0.27 -18.52 8.23
N LYS A 51 -1.39 -18.17 7.59
CA LYS A 51 -2.71 -18.72 7.94
C LYS A 51 -2.76 -20.24 7.81
N LYS A 52 -2.15 -20.80 6.76
CA LYS A 52 -2.07 -22.25 6.55
C LYS A 52 -1.22 -22.95 7.63
N ASN A 53 -0.05 -22.41 7.93
CA ASN A 53 0.88 -23.00 8.91
C ASN A 53 0.38 -22.84 10.35
N ALA A 54 -0.31 -21.74 10.67
CA ALA A 54 -0.95 -21.53 11.97
C ALA A 54 -2.06 -22.57 12.22
N LYS A 55 -2.93 -22.81 11.23
CA LYS A 55 -3.96 -23.87 11.30
C LYS A 55 -3.37 -25.27 11.41
N ALA A 56 -2.17 -25.50 10.87
CA ALA A 56 -1.45 -26.76 10.98
C ALA A 56 -0.68 -26.90 12.32
N GLY A 57 -0.74 -25.90 13.21
CA GLY A 57 -0.01 -25.90 14.49
C GLY A 57 1.51 -25.74 14.37
N GLN A 58 2.03 -25.37 13.18
CA GLN A 58 3.46 -25.28 12.91
C GLN A 58 4.03 -23.93 13.34
N MET A 59 4.04 -23.66 14.65
CA MET A 59 4.41 -22.35 15.20
C MET A 59 5.85 -21.91 14.87
N GLY A 60 6.79 -22.84 14.70
CA GLY A 60 8.15 -22.53 14.26
C GLY A 60 8.20 -21.91 12.85
N ALA A 61 7.40 -22.43 11.92
CA ALA A 61 7.28 -21.89 10.57
C ALA A 61 6.54 -20.55 10.55
N VAL A 62 5.49 -20.43 11.37
CA VAL A 62 4.73 -19.18 11.56
C VAL A 62 5.64 -18.05 12.05
N LYS A 63 6.54 -18.31 13.01
CA LYS A 63 7.47 -17.30 13.54
C LYS A 63 8.39 -16.75 12.45
N VAL A 64 8.97 -17.61 11.62
CA VAL A 64 9.84 -17.17 10.52
C VAL A 64 9.07 -16.37 9.48
N LEU A 65 7.92 -16.88 9.04
CA LEU A 65 7.09 -16.21 8.03
C LEU A 65 6.51 -14.88 8.53
N ALA A 66 6.18 -14.76 9.81
CA ALA A 66 5.73 -13.51 10.42
C ALA A 66 6.83 -12.44 10.38
N LYS A 67 8.10 -12.80 10.65
CA LYS A 67 9.24 -11.87 10.49
C LYS A 67 9.39 -11.42 9.03
N ASP A 68 9.27 -12.35 8.09
CA ASP A 68 9.33 -12.03 6.65
C ASP A 68 8.17 -11.11 6.22
N LEU A 69 6.98 -11.29 6.81
CA LEU A 69 5.82 -10.42 6.58
C LEU A 69 6.10 -8.99 7.06
N VAL A 70 6.57 -8.83 8.30
CA VAL A 70 6.91 -7.50 8.86
C VAL A 70 8.00 -6.83 8.04
N ARG A 71 9.05 -7.57 7.68
CA ARG A 71 10.11 -7.06 6.81
C ARG A 71 9.56 -6.62 5.45
N THR A 72 8.67 -7.39 4.84
CA THR A 72 8.04 -7.06 3.56
C THR A 72 7.21 -5.78 3.67
N ARG A 73 6.40 -5.62 4.72
CA ARG A 73 5.63 -4.41 5.00
C ARG A 73 6.52 -3.19 5.18
N ASN A 74 7.61 -3.34 5.94
CA ASN A 74 8.60 -2.27 6.11
C ASN A 74 9.23 -1.87 4.77
N TYR A 75 9.52 -2.83 3.88
CA TYR A 75 9.98 -2.51 2.53
C TYR A 75 8.92 -1.78 1.71
N VAL A 76 7.65 -2.19 1.75
CA VAL A 76 6.55 -1.47 1.09
C VAL A 76 6.50 0.00 1.54
N THR A 77 6.59 0.26 2.85
CA THR A 77 6.66 1.62 3.41
C THR A 77 7.88 2.38 2.89
N LYS A 78 9.07 1.78 2.92
CA LYS A 78 10.30 2.38 2.37
C LYS A 78 10.19 2.71 0.88
N PHE A 79 9.52 1.88 0.08
CA PHE A 79 9.29 2.17 -1.34
C PHE A 79 8.32 3.35 -1.55
N ILE A 80 7.33 3.53 -0.68
CA ILE A 80 6.45 4.71 -0.68
C ILE A 80 7.27 5.97 -0.36
N GLU A 81 8.15 5.90 0.65
CA GLU A 81 9.07 6.98 0.97
C GLU A 81 10.01 7.28 -0.20
N PHE A 82 10.68 6.29 -0.78
CA PHE A 82 11.57 6.49 -1.93
C PHE A 82 10.85 7.08 -3.15
N ARG A 83 9.61 6.68 -3.42
CA ARG A 83 8.77 7.30 -4.44
C ARG A 83 8.60 8.80 -4.15
N SER A 84 8.26 9.17 -2.92
CA SER A 84 8.09 10.56 -2.49
C SER A 84 9.38 11.36 -2.66
N HIS A 85 10.52 10.80 -2.23
CA HIS A 85 11.84 11.41 -2.42
C HIS A 85 12.14 11.68 -3.90
N LEU A 86 11.92 10.70 -4.80
CA LEU A 86 12.12 10.90 -6.24
C LEU A 86 11.17 11.93 -6.83
N GLN A 87 9.92 11.99 -6.37
CA GLN A 87 8.99 13.05 -6.76
C GLN A 87 9.50 14.43 -6.32
N GLY A 88 10.01 14.54 -5.10
CA GLY A 88 10.65 15.76 -4.57
C GLY A 88 11.86 16.19 -5.39
N VAL A 89 12.74 15.26 -5.75
CA VAL A 89 13.87 15.54 -6.65
C VAL A 89 13.39 15.98 -8.05
N GLY A 90 12.32 15.38 -8.56
CA GLY A 90 11.68 15.79 -9.81
C GLY A 90 11.16 17.23 -9.77
N LEU A 91 10.56 17.65 -8.65
CA LEU A 91 10.11 19.03 -8.44
C LEU A 91 11.29 20.00 -8.37
N LYS A 92 12.34 19.67 -7.60
CA LYS A 92 13.58 20.46 -7.55
C LYS A 92 14.18 20.64 -8.94
N LEU A 93 14.17 19.60 -9.77
CA LEU A 93 14.66 19.66 -11.15
C LEU A 93 13.83 20.60 -12.04
N GLU A 94 12.52 20.68 -11.85
CA GLU A 94 11.65 21.63 -12.56
C GLU A 94 11.92 23.08 -12.12
N THR A 95 12.23 23.30 -10.84
CA THR A 95 12.71 24.60 -10.33
C THR A 95 14.02 24.99 -11.01
N VAL A 96 15.00 24.10 -11.08
CA VAL A 96 16.28 24.35 -11.77
C VAL A 96 16.08 24.69 -13.24
N ARG A 97 15.17 23.98 -13.93
CA ARG A 97 14.79 24.29 -15.32
C ARG A 97 14.20 25.69 -15.48
N SER A 98 13.38 26.12 -14.53
CA SER A 98 12.79 27.46 -14.54
C SER A 98 13.85 28.54 -14.32
N HIS A 99 14.81 28.30 -13.42
CA HIS A 99 15.98 29.16 -13.24
C HIS A 99 16.86 29.23 -14.49
N GLU A 100 17.10 28.11 -15.19
CA GLU A 100 17.84 28.10 -16.45
C GLU A 100 17.15 28.98 -17.51
N ALA A 101 15.83 28.87 -17.65
CA ALA A 101 15.06 29.68 -18.57
C ALA A 101 15.12 31.18 -18.21
N MET A 102 15.02 31.50 -16.92
CA MET A 102 15.16 32.87 -16.42
C MET A 102 16.57 33.42 -16.67
N ALA A 103 17.62 32.63 -16.43
CA ALA A 103 19.00 33.01 -16.71
C ALA A 103 19.23 33.24 -18.22
N GLY A 104 18.61 32.41 -19.07
CA GLY A 104 18.60 32.62 -20.53
C GLY A 104 17.95 33.94 -20.92
N ALA A 105 16.76 34.24 -20.39
CA ALA A 105 16.06 35.49 -20.65
C ALA A 105 16.83 36.71 -20.12
N MET A 106 17.34 36.65 -18.88
CA MET A 106 18.18 37.69 -18.28
C MET A 106 19.44 37.95 -19.09
N LYS A 107 20.04 36.91 -19.68
CA LYS A 107 21.20 37.07 -20.58
C LYS A 107 20.83 37.87 -21.83
N ASP A 108 19.67 37.62 -22.43
CA ASP A 108 19.23 38.34 -23.62
C ASP A 108 18.78 39.77 -23.30
N VAL A 109 18.11 39.97 -22.17
CA VAL A 109 17.82 41.31 -21.62
C VAL A 109 19.11 42.07 -21.34
N THR A 110 20.12 41.44 -20.73
CA THR A 110 21.42 42.06 -20.46
C THR A 110 22.13 42.41 -21.76
N LYS A 111 22.09 41.57 -22.79
CA LYS A 111 22.65 41.92 -24.11
C LYS A 111 21.93 43.13 -24.72
N ALA A 112 20.61 43.17 -24.66
CA ALA A 112 19.83 44.31 -25.14
C ALA A 112 20.16 45.58 -24.33
N MET A 113 20.29 45.44 -23.02
CA MET A 113 20.67 46.52 -22.11
C MET A 113 22.09 47.00 -22.37
N VAL A 114 23.07 46.11 -22.60
CA VAL A 114 24.44 46.47 -22.99
C VAL A 114 24.46 47.19 -24.34
N SER A 115 23.63 46.75 -25.31
CA SER A 115 23.48 47.41 -26.60
C SER A 115 22.87 48.81 -26.46
N LEU A 116 21.90 48.99 -25.56
CA LEU A 116 21.27 50.27 -25.23
C LEU A 116 22.21 51.18 -24.44
N ASN A 117 23.01 50.60 -23.55
CA ASN A 117 23.97 51.27 -22.67
C ASN A 117 25.24 51.74 -23.41
N LYS A 118 25.58 51.07 -24.52
CA LYS A 118 26.53 51.62 -25.51
C LYS A 118 26.01 52.91 -26.18
N GLN A 119 24.70 53.15 -26.12
CA GLN A 119 24.05 54.35 -26.67
C GLN A 119 23.65 55.35 -25.57
N VAL A 120 23.67 54.98 -24.28
CA VAL A 120 23.24 55.81 -23.14
C VAL A 120 24.13 55.54 -21.89
N ASN A 121 24.77 56.60 -21.35
CA ASN A 121 25.78 56.63 -20.27
C ASN A 121 25.47 55.85 -18.96
N VAL A 122 26.51 55.32 -18.27
CA VAL A 122 26.42 54.17 -17.33
C VAL A 122 27.04 54.40 -15.93
N PRO A 123 26.25 54.77 -14.91
CA PRO A 123 26.60 54.46 -13.50
C PRO A 123 25.61 53.53 -12.78
N ALA A 124 24.34 53.46 -13.21
CA ALA A 124 23.29 52.73 -12.47
C ALA A 124 23.33 51.19 -12.64
N LEU A 125 23.91 50.68 -13.74
CA LEU A 125 23.93 49.25 -14.07
C LEU A 125 24.82 48.42 -13.14
N GLN A 126 25.92 49.00 -12.65
CA GLN A 126 26.85 48.31 -11.74
C GLN A 126 26.22 48.01 -10.38
N LYS A 127 25.28 48.85 -9.93
CA LYS A 127 24.58 48.69 -8.65
C LYS A 127 23.60 47.51 -8.68
N ILE A 128 22.86 47.34 -9.77
CA ILE A 128 21.86 46.27 -9.92
C ILE A 128 22.51 44.88 -9.94
N MET A 129 23.69 44.73 -10.58
CA MET A 129 24.42 43.44 -10.55
C MET A 129 24.95 43.08 -9.16
N LEU A 130 25.38 44.08 -8.38
CA LEU A 130 25.89 43.87 -7.03
C LEU A 130 24.75 43.50 -6.05
N GLU A 131 23.60 44.16 -6.18
CA GLU A 131 22.42 43.90 -5.35
C GLU A 131 21.87 42.48 -5.58
N PHE A 132 21.85 42.03 -6.84
CA PHE A 132 21.40 40.67 -7.20
C PHE A 132 22.33 39.57 -6.68
N ALA A 133 23.65 39.77 -6.74
CA ALA A 133 24.61 38.81 -6.21
C ALA A 133 24.45 38.61 -4.69
N ARG A 134 24.17 39.69 -3.96
CA ARG A 134 23.93 39.67 -2.52
C ARG A 134 22.61 38.97 -2.14
N GLU A 135 21.55 39.15 -2.93
CA GLU A 135 20.26 38.49 -2.71
C GLU A 135 20.35 36.97 -2.91
N ASN A 136 21.16 36.53 -3.89
CA ASN A 136 21.31 35.11 -4.23
C ASN A 136 22.09 34.34 -3.15
N GLU A 137 23.17 34.91 -2.59
CA GLU A 137 23.90 34.32 -1.44
C GLU A 137 23.01 34.18 -0.18
N ARG A 138 22.10 35.13 0.04
CA ARG A 138 21.16 35.08 1.18
C ARG A 138 20.19 33.92 1.07
N SER A 139 19.84 33.49 -0.14
CA SER A 139 18.93 32.37 -0.39
C SER A 139 19.60 31.00 -0.27
N GLU A 140 20.92 30.89 -0.48
CA GLU A 140 21.67 29.63 -0.29
C GLU A 140 21.85 29.31 1.21
N LEU A 141 22.17 30.32 2.04
CA LEU A 141 22.36 30.15 3.48
C LEU A 141 21.09 29.70 4.24
N THR A 142 19.88 29.98 3.73
CA THR A 142 18.63 29.56 4.38
C THR A 142 18.23 28.12 4.04
N GLY A 143 18.81 27.51 3.01
CA GLY A 143 18.54 26.13 2.61
C GLY A 143 19.34 25.08 3.40
N GLU A 144 20.55 25.43 3.84
CA GLU A 144 21.47 24.49 4.54
C GLU A 144 21.10 24.25 6.02
N LEU A 145 20.48 25.23 6.70
CA LEU A 145 20.09 25.11 8.12
C LEU A 145 18.83 24.25 8.39
N ILE A 146 18.11 23.82 7.34
CA ILE A 146 16.90 22.98 7.45
C ILE A 146 17.20 21.48 7.18
N GLY A 147 18.40 21.15 6.70
CA GLY A 147 18.78 19.77 6.36
C GLY A 147 19.34 18.94 7.51
N ASP A 148 19.99 19.56 8.50
CA ASP A 148 20.80 18.86 9.53
C ASP A 148 20.03 18.52 10.82
N THR A 149 18.74 18.81 10.93
CA THR A 149 17.93 18.52 12.13
C THR A 149 17.01 17.29 12.01
N LEU A 150 17.07 16.55 10.90
CA LEU A 150 16.15 15.43 10.60
C LEU A 150 16.83 14.05 10.56
N ASP A 151 18.13 13.93 10.82
CA ASP A 151 18.89 12.68 10.63
C ASP A 151 19.31 11.98 11.93
N ASP A 152 18.66 12.28 13.07
CA ASP A 152 19.07 11.79 14.40
C ASP A 152 17.97 10.99 15.15
N ALA A 153 17.01 10.40 14.43
CA ALA A 153 15.86 9.72 15.03
C ALA A 153 15.72 8.22 14.68
N LEU A 154 16.76 7.58 14.15
CA LEU A 154 16.74 6.15 13.82
C LEU A 154 17.77 5.35 14.63
N ALA A 155 17.66 5.46 15.95
CA ALA A 155 18.31 4.54 16.88
C ALA A 155 17.22 3.78 17.63
N ASP A 156 16.70 2.72 17.02
CA ASP A 156 16.20 1.59 17.79
C ASP A 156 16.22 0.32 16.93
N ASP A 157 16.74 -0.76 17.48
CA ASP A 157 15.89 -1.83 18.03
C ASP A 157 16.65 -3.16 18.05
N GLY A 158 16.56 -3.87 19.17
CA GLY A 158 17.31 -5.10 19.38
C GLY A 158 16.91 -5.83 20.65
N ASP A 159 15.61 -6.14 20.79
CA ASP A 159 15.12 -6.99 21.89
C ASP A 159 14.41 -8.26 21.39
N ALA A 160 14.68 -9.39 22.05
CA ALA A 160 14.20 -10.72 21.70
C ALA A 160 12.76 -10.97 22.18
N GLU A 161 12.28 -10.23 23.19
CA GLU A 161 10.89 -10.27 23.66
C GLU A 161 9.91 -9.72 22.60
N ALA A 162 10.39 -8.83 21.72
CA ALA A 162 9.62 -8.29 20.62
C ALA A 162 9.19 -9.38 19.62
N GLU A 163 9.94 -10.48 19.49
CA GLU A 163 9.67 -11.48 18.44
C GLU A 163 8.36 -12.24 18.66
N ASP A 164 8.07 -12.66 19.89
CA ASP A 164 6.83 -13.39 20.19
C ASP A 164 5.62 -12.45 20.18
N GLN A 165 5.83 -11.18 20.56
CA GLN A 165 4.82 -10.13 20.46
C GLN A 165 4.48 -9.79 19.01
N ILE A 166 5.48 -9.74 18.11
CA ILE A 166 5.28 -9.56 16.67
C ILE A 166 4.44 -10.70 16.10
N VAL A 167 4.71 -11.95 16.50
CA VAL A 167 3.93 -13.10 16.01
C VAL A 167 2.49 -13.02 16.49
N SER A 168 2.23 -12.70 17.76
CA SER A 168 0.86 -12.56 18.26
C SER A 168 0.12 -11.45 17.52
N GLN A 169 0.75 -10.28 17.36
CA GLN A 169 0.18 -9.13 16.65
C GLN A 169 -0.16 -9.47 15.20
N VAL A 170 0.72 -10.16 14.48
CA VAL A 170 0.49 -10.59 13.09
C VAL A 170 -0.65 -11.60 13.01
N LEU A 171 -0.74 -12.55 13.95
CA LEU A 171 -1.81 -13.54 13.97
C LEU A 171 -3.18 -12.93 14.29
N ASP A 172 -3.22 -11.98 15.22
CA ASP A 172 -4.41 -11.20 15.57
C ASP A 172 -4.88 -10.37 14.36
N GLU A 173 -3.96 -9.69 13.67
CA GLU A 173 -4.28 -8.89 12.48
C GLU A 173 -4.82 -9.74 11.32
N ILE A 174 -4.31 -10.96 11.14
CA ILE A 174 -4.75 -11.90 10.10
C ILE A 174 -6.08 -12.60 10.50
N GLY A 175 -6.50 -12.48 11.76
CA GLY A 175 -7.71 -13.06 12.31
C GLY A 175 -7.64 -14.59 12.42
N VAL A 176 -6.49 -15.13 12.84
CA VAL A 176 -6.36 -16.56 13.19
C VAL A 176 -6.39 -16.68 14.71
N SER A 177 -7.58 -16.52 15.29
CA SER A 177 -7.82 -16.96 16.66
C SER A 177 -7.83 -18.49 16.68
N PHE A 178 -7.05 -19.08 17.58
CA PHE A 178 -6.96 -20.54 17.76
C PHE A 178 -8.27 -21.18 18.29
N ASP A 179 -9.31 -20.38 18.52
CA ASP A 179 -10.55 -20.77 19.20
C ASP A 179 -11.61 -21.48 18.34
N GLU A 180 -11.54 -21.47 17.01
CA GLU A 180 -12.58 -22.11 16.17
C GLU A 180 -12.36 -23.63 15.93
N GLY A 181 -11.45 -24.26 16.68
CA GLY A 181 -10.96 -25.61 16.39
C GLY A 181 -11.03 -26.64 17.50
N VAL A 182 -11.61 -26.34 18.66
CA VAL A 182 -11.92 -27.37 19.66
C VAL A 182 -13.41 -27.71 19.53
N PRO A 183 -13.81 -28.71 18.72
CA PRO A 183 -15.09 -29.35 18.95
C PRO A 183 -15.04 -29.87 20.38
N GLU A 184 -15.85 -29.24 21.24
CA GLU A 184 -16.17 -29.73 22.56
C GLU A 184 -16.51 -31.21 22.40
N ALA A 185 -15.62 -32.09 22.85
CA ALA A 185 -15.84 -33.51 22.80
C ALA A 185 -17.19 -33.74 23.49
N PRO A 186 -18.15 -34.47 22.87
CA PRO A 186 -19.42 -34.72 23.53
C PRO A 186 -19.09 -35.42 24.83
N THR A 187 -19.42 -34.79 25.94
CA THR A 187 -19.43 -35.40 27.26
C THR A 187 -20.53 -36.45 27.24
N ALA A 188 -20.23 -37.58 26.60
CA ALA A 188 -20.96 -38.82 26.79
C ALA A 188 -20.89 -39.11 28.27
N GLY A 189 -22.04 -38.97 28.94
CA GLY A 189 -22.20 -39.10 30.37
C GLY A 189 -21.46 -40.32 30.87
N VAL A 190 -20.40 -40.08 31.64
CA VAL A 190 -19.78 -41.11 32.46
C VAL A 190 -20.79 -41.40 33.58
N ALA A 191 -21.73 -42.29 33.28
CA ALA A 191 -22.58 -42.91 34.27
C ALA A 191 -21.67 -43.77 35.15
N GLN A 192 -21.47 -43.25 36.34
CA GLN A 192 -20.87 -43.85 37.52
C GLN A 192 -21.24 -45.34 37.66
N GLY A 193 -20.25 -46.22 37.55
CA GLY A 193 -20.36 -47.58 38.04
C GLY A 193 -20.11 -47.62 39.54
N ALA A 194 -21.14 -47.90 40.33
CA ALA A 194 -21.01 -48.42 41.69
C ALA A 194 -22.24 -49.27 42.05
N ALA A 195 -21.97 -50.45 42.62
CA ALA A 195 -22.88 -51.56 42.85
C ALA A 195 -23.96 -51.31 43.94
N GLY A 196 -25.08 -52.05 43.85
CA GLY A 196 -26.06 -52.16 44.94
C GLY A 196 -27.40 -52.83 44.57
N SER A 197 -27.42 -54.16 44.63
CA SER A 197 -28.50 -55.09 45.08
C SER A 197 -30.02 -54.78 44.97
N ALA A 198 -30.75 -55.85 44.56
CA ALA A 198 -32.16 -56.23 44.86
C ALA A 198 -33.27 -55.39 44.21
N GLU A 199 -34.43 -55.89 43.77
CA GLU A 199 -35.09 -57.19 43.66
C GLU A 199 -36.38 -56.96 42.82
N ALA A 200 -36.94 -58.04 42.28
CA ALA A 200 -38.35 -58.20 41.86
C ALA A 200 -38.86 -57.62 40.51
N ALA A 201 -39.26 -58.60 39.68
CA ALA A 201 -40.59 -58.76 39.10
C ALA A 201 -40.82 -58.45 37.61
N ARG A 202 -40.97 -59.58 36.89
CA ARG A 202 -42.01 -59.90 35.87
C ARG A 202 -41.75 -59.51 34.40
N GLN A 203 -41.50 -60.57 33.62
CA GLN A 203 -41.84 -60.78 32.19
C GLN A 203 -43.30 -60.36 31.86
N PRO A 204 -43.79 -60.28 30.58
CA PRO A 204 -43.32 -61.01 29.37
C PRO A 204 -43.48 -60.28 28.00
N VAL A 205 -43.00 -60.95 26.93
CA VAL A 205 -43.55 -61.19 25.56
C VAL A 205 -44.34 -60.08 24.83
N ALA A 206 -44.46 -59.95 23.50
CA ALA A 206 -44.15 -60.72 22.29
C ALA A 206 -44.52 -59.83 21.08
N ALA A 207 -44.00 -60.16 19.88
CA ALA A 207 -44.64 -60.19 18.53
C ALA A 207 -45.45 -58.95 18.04
N ALA A 208 -45.62 -58.63 16.76
CA ALA A 208 -45.46 -59.28 15.46
C ALA A 208 -45.43 -58.15 14.40
N GLU A 209 -44.63 -58.27 13.33
CA GLU A 209 -45.05 -58.45 11.92
C GLU A 209 -46.23 -57.62 11.37
N ALA A 210 -45.98 -56.91 10.25
CA ALA A 210 -46.79 -56.82 9.01
C ALA A 210 -46.38 -55.56 8.22
N SER A 211 -45.73 -55.67 7.05
CA SER A 211 -46.35 -55.56 5.70
C SER A 211 -47.39 -54.42 5.59
N GLY A 212 -47.30 -53.41 4.72
CA GLY A 212 -46.85 -53.38 3.33
C GLY A 212 -48.01 -52.91 2.43
N GLY A 213 -47.88 -51.72 1.82
CA GLY A 213 -48.40 -51.42 0.47
C GLY A 213 -49.81 -50.82 0.25
N GLY A 214 -49.84 -49.57 -0.26
CA GLY A 214 -50.77 -49.00 -1.29
C GLY A 214 -52.24 -48.75 -0.88
N GLY A 215 -52.97 -47.70 -1.30
CA GLY A 215 -52.82 -46.62 -2.28
C GLY A 215 -54.24 -46.09 -2.63
N GLY A 216 -54.39 -44.81 -3.05
CA GLY A 216 -55.60 -44.30 -3.74
C GLY A 216 -56.09 -42.90 -3.33
N GLY A 217 -55.97 -41.90 -4.23
CA GLY A 217 -56.46 -40.50 -4.11
C GLY A 217 -57.97 -40.31 -4.39
N PRO A 218 -58.52 -39.10 -4.71
CA PRO A 218 -57.94 -38.06 -5.60
C PRO A 218 -58.16 -36.53 -5.25
N GLN A 219 -57.10 -35.71 -5.42
CA GLN A 219 -56.85 -34.42 -6.14
C GLN A 219 -58.01 -33.44 -6.58
N PRO A 220 -57.82 -32.16 -7.08
CA PRO A 220 -56.90 -30.96 -6.93
C PRO A 220 -57.69 -29.65 -6.54
N PRO A 221 -57.28 -28.34 -6.72
CA PRO A 221 -56.20 -27.61 -7.48
C PRO A 221 -55.36 -26.61 -6.62
N ALA A 222 -54.30 -25.88 -7.03
CA ALA A 222 -53.75 -25.39 -8.31
C ALA A 222 -52.22 -25.03 -8.14
N PRO A 223 -51.44 -24.84 -9.23
CA PRO A 223 -50.16 -24.11 -9.26
C PRO A 223 -50.23 -22.91 -10.26
N PRO A 224 -49.14 -22.26 -10.71
CA PRO A 224 -47.86 -21.84 -10.10
C PRO A 224 -47.51 -20.34 -10.37
N GLY A 225 -46.41 -19.82 -9.79
CA GLY A 225 -45.52 -18.92 -10.55
C GLY A 225 -44.98 -17.64 -9.88
N ALA A 226 -43.64 -17.56 -9.86
CA ALA A 226 -42.77 -16.40 -10.07
C ALA A 226 -42.72 -15.25 -9.03
N GLY A 227 -41.49 -14.89 -8.63
CA GLY A 227 -41.15 -13.51 -8.22
C GLY A 227 -40.44 -13.38 -6.88
N GLY A 228 -39.16 -13.77 -6.81
CA GLY A 228 -38.26 -13.38 -5.71
C GLY A 228 -37.26 -12.34 -6.21
N GLY A 229 -37.72 -11.12 -6.45
CA GLY A 229 -36.92 -9.98 -6.90
C GLY A 229 -36.19 -9.30 -5.74
N ASP A 230 -34.89 -9.09 -5.94
CA ASP A 230 -34.22 -7.78 -5.94
C ASP A 230 -34.91 -6.61 -5.21
N ALA A 231 -35.07 -6.74 -3.90
CA ALA A 231 -35.51 -5.64 -3.03
C ALA A 231 -34.40 -4.60 -2.78
N GLY A 232 -33.18 -4.83 -3.28
CA GLY A 232 -32.02 -3.94 -3.07
C GLY A 232 -31.78 -2.94 -4.20
N MET A 233 -31.96 -3.33 -5.46
CA MET A 233 -31.71 -2.40 -6.59
C MET A 233 -32.89 -1.48 -6.90
N SER A 234 -34.12 -1.86 -6.55
CA SER A 234 -35.31 -1.02 -6.78
C SER A 234 -35.29 0.29 -5.98
N GLU A 235 -34.73 0.30 -4.76
CA GLU A 235 -34.58 1.53 -3.96
C GLU A 235 -33.44 2.44 -4.50
N LEU A 236 -32.39 1.84 -5.05
CA LEU A 236 -31.29 2.58 -5.69
C LEU A 236 -31.73 3.22 -7.01
N GLU A 237 -32.56 2.54 -7.81
CA GLU A 237 -33.15 3.09 -9.03
C GLU A 237 -34.15 4.22 -8.75
N ALA A 238 -34.93 4.11 -7.67
CA ALA A 238 -35.84 5.17 -7.23
C ALA A 238 -35.07 6.45 -6.81
N ARG A 239 -33.94 6.31 -6.11
CA ARG A 239 -33.06 7.43 -5.76
C ARG A 239 -32.40 8.07 -6.97
N LEU A 240 -32.02 7.27 -7.98
CA LEU A 240 -31.39 7.75 -9.20
C LEU A 240 -32.36 8.52 -10.10
N ASN A 241 -33.62 8.09 -10.18
CA ASN A 241 -34.67 8.80 -10.92
C ASN A 241 -35.07 10.14 -10.28
N ASN A 242 -35.03 10.26 -8.96
CA ASN A 242 -35.28 11.53 -8.28
C ASN A 242 -34.15 12.54 -8.50
N LEU A 243 -32.90 12.09 -8.62
CA LEU A 243 -31.77 12.97 -8.91
C LEU A 243 -31.79 13.48 -10.37
N ARG A 244 -32.26 12.64 -11.29
CA ARG A 244 -32.39 12.99 -12.73
C ARG A 244 -33.54 13.95 -13.04
N ARG A 245 -34.54 14.08 -12.15
CA ARG A 245 -35.65 15.05 -12.29
C ARG A 245 -35.38 16.41 -11.62
N GLY A 246 -34.24 16.56 -10.94
CA GLY A 246 -33.90 17.74 -10.13
C GLY A 246 -32.93 18.74 -10.78
N THR A 247 -32.64 18.63 -12.07
CA THR A 247 -31.85 19.60 -12.87
C THR A 247 -32.57 19.89 -14.17
#